data_AF-A0A973CSX0-F1
#
_entry.id   AF-A0A973CSX0-F1
#
_cell.length_a   1.000
_cell.length_b   1.000
_cell.length_c   1.000
_cell.angle_alpha   90.00
_cell.angle_beta   90.00
_cell.angle_gamma   90.00
#
_symmetry.space_group_name_H-M   'P 1'
#
loop_
_entity.id
_entity.type
_entity.pdbx_description
1 polymer ?
#
loop_
_entity_poly.entity_id
_entity_poly.type
_entity_poly.pdbx_seq_one_letter_code
_entity_poly.pdbx_strand_id
1 'polypeptide(L)'
;MSIWKPGPRPDWVRELNSIADPAWISLADDELVDEARRKTGLSDFGPDSWREGYRHFLASARDEAQLNVLGRLILRNDVVTWLVNRLEIEETYRRHPEIEEVPLREPVFITGLPRSGTSILHEVMGQDPGARVPLAWEALHPCPPPETASYQSDPRIERAQEEERLWVEIVPEYDRMHELGAQIPVECVRVMAHEFCCDELAGRQIVPGYAAWLANADLTASYRYYRRILKLLCWKAPGERWVLKAPSHLGQLEALFRVFPDARVVQTHRDPLKVMASVASILYSTAYVRSDAVDPEQILAWFTGETCATLLATAESVRESGKIPPGQIFDVRYADFVARPIETVTSLYGHFGIDYRDEAQQRMRAYLDARPQGRHGAHRYDFEHTGFDIATERSRFADYVAKYDLPEEV
;
A
#
# COMPACT_ATOMS: atom_id res chain seq x y z
N MET A 1 -2.98 22.92 16.08
CA MET A 1 -2.50 21.90 15.12
C MET A 1 -2.64 22.46 13.71
N SER A 2 -1.68 22.19 12.82
CA SER A 2 -1.70 22.72 11.44
C SER A 2 -1.09 21.71 10.48
N ILE A 3 -1.78 20.61 10.19
CA ILE A 3 -1.37 19.71 9.12
C ILE A 3 -1.43 20.45 7.77
N TRP A 4 -0.54 20.08 6.85
CA TRP A 4 -0.61 20.59 5.49
C TRP A 4 -1.94 20.19 4.85
N LYS A 5 -2.56 21.11 4.10
CA LYS A 5 -3.81 20.89 3.38
C LYS A 5 -3.59 21.18 1.89
N PRO A 6 -4.16 20.38 0.98
CA PRO A 6 -4.16 20.70 -0.44
C PRO A 6 -4.81 22.05 -0.72
N GLY A 7 -4.45 22.66 -1.85
CA GLY A 7 -5.16 23.80 -2.38
C GLY A 7 -6.62 23.47 -2.76
N PRO A 8 -7.39 24.47 -3.24
CA PRO A 8 -8.75 24.22 -3.70
C PRO A 8 -8.73 23.23 -4.88
N ARG A 9 -9.71 22.32 -4.90
CA ARG A 9 -9.93 21.43 -6.05
C ARG A 9 -10.20 22.22 -7.34
N PRO A 10 -9.90 21.65 -8.52
CA PRO A 10 -10.19 22.28 -9.80
C PRO A 10 -11.68 22.61 -9.95
N ASP A 11 -11.98 23.59 -10.81
CA ASP A 11 -13.32 24.12 -11.05
C ASP A 11 -14.32 23.02 -11.41
N TRP A 12 -13.95 22.11 -12.31
CA TRP A 12 -14.84 21.03 -12.74
C TRP A 12 -15.27 20.11 -11.59
N VAL A 13 -14.40 19.85 -10.61
CA VAL A 13 -14.74 19.03 -9.42
C VAL A 13 -15.72 19.79 -8.53
N ARG A 14 -15.45 21.09 -8.31
CA ARG A 14 -16.30 21.95 -7.48
C ARG A 14 -17.68 22.13 -8.10
N GLU A 15 -17.73 22.34 -9.41
CA GLU A 15 -18.98 22.46 -10.17
C GLU A 15 -19.78 21.16 -10.10
N LEU A 16 -19.16 20.00 -10.40
CA LEU A 16 -19.81 18.69 -10.29
C LEU A 16 -20.41 18.45 -8.90
N ASN A 17 -19.64 18.70 -7.84
CA ASN A 17 -20.10 18.54 -6.46
C ASN A 17 -21.20 19.54 -6.06
N SER A 18 -21.31 20.69 -6.75
CA SER A 18 -22.31 21.72 -6.43
C SER A 18 -23.67 21.51 -7.10
N ILE A 19 -23.69 20.82 -8.25
CA ILE A 19 -24.91 20.63 -9.07
C ILE A 19 -25.52 19.23 -8.96
N ALA A 20 -24.80 18.29 -8.33
CA ALA A 20 -25.24 16.92 -8.17
C ALA A 20 -25.34 16.52 -6.69
N ASP A 21 -26.15 15.51 -6.41
CA ASP A 21 -26.32 14.96 -5.07
C ASP A 21 -25.56 13.62 -4.97
N PRO A 22 -24.65 13.44 -3.98
CA PRO A 22 -24.00 12.17 -3.75
C PRO A 22 -25.02 11.03 -3.64
N ALA A 23 -26.21 11.27 -3.07
CA ALA A 23 -27.30 10.30 -2.91
C ALA A 23 -27.67 9.57 -4.21
N TRP A 24 -27.49 10.19 -5.38
CA TRP A 24 -27.79 9.59 -6.69
C TRP A 24 -26.91 8.39 -7.05
N ILE A 25 -25.74 8.25 -6.43
CA ILE A 25 -24.78 7.17 -6.71
C ILE A 25 -24.89 6.11 -5.62
N SER A 26 -25.72 5.08 -5.82
CA SER A 26 -25.95 4.05 -4.80
C SER A 26 -24.65 3.36 -4.33
N LEU A 27 -24.62 2.98 -3.06
CA LEU A 27 -23.62 2.08 -2.47
C LEU A 27 -24.30 0.87 -1.80
N ALA A 28 -25.47 0.49 -2.30
CA ALA A 28 -26.19 -0.70 -1.86
C ALA A 28 -25.43 -1.96 -2.28
N ASP A 29 -25.34 -2.93 -1.37
CA ASP A 29 -24.58 -4.19 -1.55
C ASP A 29 -25.05 -4.96 -2.80
N ASP A 30 -26.36 -5.20 -2.88
CA ASP A 30 -27.02 -5.90 -3.98
C ASP A 30 -26.72 -5.25 -5.34
N GLU A 31 -26.84 -3.93 -5.44
CA GLU A 31 -26.54 -3.21 -6.68
C GLU A 31 -25.07 -3.32 -7.11
N LEU A 32 -24.13 -3.29 -6.17
CA LEU A 32 -22.69 -3.38 -6.47
C LEU A 32 -22.31 -4.78 -6.94
N VAL A 33 -22.82 -5.81 -6.24
CA VAL A 33 -22.61 -7.22 -6.58
C VAL A 33 -23.25 -7.56 -7.91
N ASP A 34 -24.49 -7.13 -8.15
CA ASP A 34 -25.20 -7.40 -9.40
C ASP A 34 -24.59 -6.64 -10.58
N GLU A 35 -24.06 -5.43 -10.38
CA GLU A 35 -23.29 -4.73 -11.41
C GLU A 35 -22.04 -5.52 -11.81
N ALA A 36 -21.26 -6.01 -10.83
CA ALA A 36 -20.06 -6.82 -11.11
C ALA A 36 -20.41 -8.11 -11.88
N ARG A 37 -21.50 -8.78 -11.50
CA ARG A 37 -22.02 -9.95 -12.22
C ARG A 37 -22.44 -9.63 -13.65
N ARG A 38 -23.16 -8.52 -13.88
CA ARG A 38 -23.56 -8.11 -15.24
C ARG A 38 -22.37 -7.77 -16.11
N LYS A 39 -21.33 -7.12 -15.57
CA LYS A 39 -20.12 -6.74 -16.34
C LYS A 39 -19.33 -7.95 -16.82
N THR A 40 -19.31 -9.02 -16.03
CA THR A 40 -18.48 -10.21 -16.30
C THR A 40 -19.27 -11.39 -16.87
N GLY A 41 -20.58 -11.46 -16.62
CA GLY A 41 -21.39 -12.65 -16.84
C GLY A 41 -21.09 -13.79 -15.85
N LEU A 42 -20.33 -13.52 -14.79
CA LEU A 42 -19.89 -14.49 -13.78
C LEU A 42 -20.64 -14.29 -12.47
N SER A 43 -20.68 -15.32 -11.61
CA SER A 43 -21.39 -15.25 -10.33
C SER A 43 -20.66 -15.87 -9.15
N ASP A 44 -19.53 -16.54 -9.38
CA ASP A 44 -18.73 -17.21 -8.37
C ASP A 44 -17.61 -16.29 -7.87
N PHE A 45 -17.76 -15.77 -6.65
CA PHE A 45 -16.77 -14.94 -5.98
C PHE A 45 -15.78 -15.78 -5.15
N GLY A 46 -15.76 -17.11 -5.31
CA GLY A 46 -14.92 -18.00 -4.52
C GLY A 46 -15.33 -18.01 -3.04
N PRO A 47 -14.39 -18.31 -2.13
CA PRO A 47 -14.65 -18.34 -0.70
C PRO A 47 -15.21 -17.02 -0.16
N ASP A 48 -16.09 -17.09 0.85
CA ASP A 48 -16.81 -15.95 1.43
C ASP A 48 -15.97 -15.05 2.36
N SER A 49 -14.65 -15.28 2.47
CA SER A 49 -13.78 -14.57 3.40
C SER A 49 -13.73 -13.04 3.19
N TRP A 50 -14.05 -12.57 1.98
CA TRP A 50 -14.13 -11.14 1.65
C TRP A 50 -15.37 -10.43 2.22
N ARG A 51 -16.45 -11.18 2.51
CA ARG A 51 -17.78 -10.60 2.79
C ARG A 51 -17.84 -9.81 4.09
N GLU A 52 -17.12 -10.24 5.11
CA GLU A 52 -17.14 -9.56 6.41
C GLU A 52 -16.54 -8.15 6.30
N GLY A 53 -15.31 -8.07 5.81
CA GLY A 53 -14.63 -6.79 5.59
C GLY A 53 -15.38 -5.88 4.62
N TYR A 54 -15.96 -6.46 3.55
CA TYR A 54 -16.82 -5.75 2.61
C TYR A 54 -18.04 -5.11 3.29
N ARG A 55 -18.76 -5.83 4.16
CA ARG A 55 -19.93 -5.28 4.86
C ARG A 55 -19.54 -4.17 5.82
N HIS A 56 -18.49 -4.36 6.61
CA HIS A 56 -17.98 -3.33 7.52
C HIS A 56 -17.53 -2.08 6.76
N PHE A 57 -16.82 -2.27 5.65
CA PHE A 57 -16.37 -1.18 4.80
C PHE A 57 -17.54 -0.40 4.21
N LEU A 58 -18.54 -1.08 3.61
CA LEU A 58 -19.67 -0.39 3.02
C LEU A 58 -20.57 0.30 4.04
N ALA A 59 -20.75 -0.27 5.24
CA ALA A 59 -21.47 0.41 6.32
C ALA A 59 -20.76 1.72 6.68
N SER A 60 -19.47 1.65 7.00
CA SER A 60 -18.66 2.81 7.37
C SER A 60 -18.58 3.83 6.22
N ALA A 61 -18.45 3.40 4.97
CA ALA A 61 -18.42 4.29 3.82
C ALA A 61 -19.75 5.02 3.55
N ARG A 62 -20.89 4.39 3.86
CA ARG A 62 -22.22 5.04 3.71
C ARG A 62 -22.51 6.00 4.87
N ASP A 63 -22.16 5.61 6.08
CA ASP A 63 -22.64 6.27 7.29
C ASP A 63 -21.63 7.28 7.86
N GLU A 64 -20.33 7.14 7.55
CA GLU A 64 -19.26 7.86 8.23
C GLU A 64 -18.35 8.65 7.26
N ALA A 65 -18.17 8.19 6.01
CA ALA A 65 -17.16 8.75 5.11
C ALA A 65 -17.46 10.12 4.51
N GLN A 66 -18.69 10.63 4.63
CA GLN A 66 -19.09 11.96 4.18
C GLN A 66 -18.60 12.28 2.75
N LEU A 67 -18.83 11.35 1.83
CA LEU A 67 -18.35 11.43 0.46
C LEU A 67 -19.05 12.55 -0.32
N ASN A 68 -18.28 13.33 -1.07
CA ASN A 68 -18.84 14.22 -2.10
C ASN A 68 -19.23 13.42 -3.35
N VAL A 69 -19.82 14.08 -4.36
CA VAL A 69 -20.35 13.39 -5.56
C VAL A 69 -19.26 12.61 -6.27
N LEU A 70 -18.13 13.26 -6.55
CA LEU A 70 -16.99 12.63 -7.20
C LEU A 70 -16.42 11.49 -6.35
N GLY A 71 -16.29 11.69 -5.04
CA GLY A 71 -15.80 10.69 -4.10
C GLY A 71 -16.67 9.44 -4.07
N ARG A 72 -18.00 9.60 -4.10
CA ARG A 72 -18.93 8.48 -4.15
C ARG A 72 -18.88 7.75 -5.50
N LEU A 73 -18.68 8.48 -6.60
CA LEU A 73 -18.48 7.90 -7.94
C LEU A 73 -17.20 7.06 -8.00
N ILE A 74 -16.08 7.62 -7.52
CA ILE A 74 -14.79 6.91 -7.45
C ILE A 74 -14.91 5.68 -6.56
N LEU A 75 -15.46 5.82 -5.35
CA LEU A 75 -15.61 4.70 -4.43
C LEU A 75 -16.47 3.58 -5.02
N ARG A 76 -17.63 3.92 -5.63
CA ARG A 76 -18.47 2.93 -6.30
C ARG A 76 -17.68 2.20 -7.37
N ASN A 77 -16.93 2.92 -8.20
CA ASN A 77 -16.08 2.32 -9.23
C ASN A 77 -15.00 1.41 -8.64
N ASP A 78 -14.30 1.84 -7.58
CA ASP A 78 -13.28 1.05 -6.87
C ASP A 78 -13.87 -0.29 -6.39
N VAL A 79 -15.02 -0.24 -5.70
CA VAL A 79 -15.68 -1.45 -5.18
C VAL A 79 -16.16 -2.38 -6.29
N VAL A 80 -16.81 -1.85 -7.33
CA VAL A 80 -17.26 -2.67 -8.47
C VAL A 80 -16.05 -3.29 -9.18
N THR A 81 -14.95 -2.56 -9.33
CA THR A 81 -13.72 -3.06 -9.96
C THR A 81 -13.11 -4.20 -9.15
N TRP A 82 -13.00 -4.06 -7.82
CA TRP A 82 -12.50 -5.15 -6.97
C TRP A 82 -13.39 -6.40 -7.03
N LEU A 83 -14.71 -6.24 -7.08
CA LEU A 83 -15.67 -7.33 -7.25
C LEU A 83 -15.56 -8.01 -8.63
N VAL A 84 -15.43 -7.22 -9.71
CA VAL A 84 -15.20 -7.72 -11.07
C VAL A 84 -13.90 -8.51 -11.13
N ASN A 85 -12.81 -7.95 -10.63
CA ASN A 85 -11.51 -8.61 -10.58
C ASN A 85 -11.60 -9.92 -9.80
N ARG A 86 -12.30 -9.95 -8.66
CA ARG A 86 -12.51 -11.19 -7.89
C ARG A 86 -13.22 -12.27 -8.72
N LEU A 87 -14.31 -11.93 -9.42
CA LEU A 87 -15.01 -12.87 -10.31
C LEU A 87 -14.08 -13.40 -11.41
N GLU A 88 -13.30 -12.52 -12.04
CA GLU A 88 -12.39 -12.91 -13.13
C GLU A 88 -11.21 -13.76 -12.64
N ILE A 89 -10.67 -13.46 -11.45
CA ILE A 89 -9.63 -14.26 -10.79
C ILE A 89 -10.16 -15.67 -10.54
N GLU A 90 -11.33 -15.81 -9.91
CA GLU A 90 -11.90 -17.12 -9.58
C GLU A 90 -12.24 -17.93 -10.83
N GLU A 91 -12.79 -17.29 -11.86
CA GLU A 91 -13.01 -17.95 -13.15
C GLU A 91 -11.70 -18.38 -13.82
N THR A 92 -10.64 -17.58 -13.70
CA THR A 92 -9.33 -17.92 -14.24
C THR A 92 -8.76 -19.14 -13.52
N TYR A 93 -8.81 -19.18 -12.19
CA TYR A 93 -8.40 -20.35 -11.39
C TYR A 93 -9.24 -21.59 -11.67
N ARG A 94 -10.55 -21.43 -11.89
CA ARG A 94 -11.44 -22.53 -12.25
C ARG A 94 -11.06 -23.14 -13.61
N ARG A 95 -10.66 -22.30 -14.58
CA ARG A 95 -10.20 -22.75 -15.91
C ARG A 95 -8.77 -23.29 -15.91
N HIS A 96 -7.93 -22.74 -15.04
CA HIS A 96 -6.49 -22.99 -14.97
C HIS A 96 -6.06 -23.34 -13.54
N PRO A 97 -6.46 -24.50 -13.00
CA PRO A 97 -6.11 -24.90 -11.63
C PRO A 97 -4.59 -25.04 -11.43
N GLU A 98 -3.81 -25.23 -12.50
CA GLU A 98 -2.35 -25.28 -12.48
C GLU A 98 -1.69 -24.01 -11.94
N ILE A 99 -2.40 -22.87 -11.91
CA ILE A 99 -1.91 -21.63 -11.29
C ILE A 99 -1.62 -21.84 -9.80
N GLU A 100 -2.33 -22.75 -9.12
CA GLU A 100 -2.04 -23.06 -7.71
C GLU A 100 -0.67 -23.70 -7.49
N GLU A 101 -0.07 -24.30 -8.51
CA GLU A 101 1.26 -24.91 -8.41
C GLU A 101 2.39 -23.91 -8.70
N VAL A 102 2.08 -22.67 -9.10
CA VAL A 102 3.08 -21.63 -9.34
C VAL A 102 3.85 -21.34 -8.05
N PRO A 103 5.19 -21.55 -8.03
CA PRO A 103 5.96 -21.39 -6.82
C PRO A 103 6.26 -19.91 -6.55
N LEU A 104 6.01 -19.46 -5.32
CA LEU A 104 6.43 -18.15 -4.83
C LEU A 104 7.56 -18.34 -3.83
N ARG A 105 8.78 -18.60 -4.31
CA ARG A 105 9.93 -18.94 -3.47
C ARG A 105 10.51 -17.68 -2.84
N GLU A 106 10.63 -17.70 -1.52
CA GLU A 106 11.36 -16.74 -0.71
C GLU A 106 11.09 -15.26 -1.08
N PRO A 107 9.82 -14.82 -1.15
CA PRO A 107 9.49 -13.44 -1.49
C PRO A 107 10.09 -12.46 -0.47
N VAL A 108 10.61 -11.33 -0.97
CA VAL A 108 11.06 -10.23 -0.12
C VAL A 108 9.88 -9.31 0.20
N PHE A 109 9.65 -9.05 1.48
CA PHE A 109 8.65 -8.10 1.98
C PHE A 109 9.34 -6.94 2.68
N ILE A 110 9.23 -5.74 2.11
CA ILE A 110 9.72 -4.50 2.70
C ILE A 110 8.62 -3.89 3.56
N THR A 111 8.96 -3.55 4.80
CA THR A 111 8.05 -2.95 5.77
C THR A 111 8.76 -1.94 6.69
N GLY A 112 8.02 -1.31 7.57
CA GLY A 112 8.45 -0.25 8.47
C GLY A 112 7.32 0.74 8.67
N LEU A 113 7.52 1.73 9.55
CA LEU A 113 6.60 2.85 9.60
C LEU A 113 6.56 3.54 8.22
N PRO A 114 5.44 4.13 7.78
CA PRO A 114 5.42 4.89 6.54
C PRO A 114 6.53 5.97 6.55
N ARG A 115 7.05 6.38 5.39
CA ARG A 115 8.07 7.46 5.28
C ARG A 115 9.45 7.13 5.89
N SER A 116 9.72 5.87 6.23
CA SER A 116 11.04 5.35 6.64
C SER A 116 11.96 4.94 5.48
N GLY A 117 11.59 5.23 4.23
CA GLY A 117 12.36 4.84 3.04
C GLY A 117 11.92 3.54 2.35
N THR A 118 10.80 2.93 2.76
CA THR A 118 10.28 1.71 2.13
C THR A 118 10.06 1.84 0.62
N SER A 119 9.51 2.96 0.13
CA SER A 119 9.25 3.16 -1.31
C SER A 119 10.53 3.21 -2.14
N ILE A 120 11.50 4.04 -1.75
CA ILE A 120 12.76 4.15 -2.51
C ILE A 120 13.54 2.82 -2.46
N LEU A 121 13.52 2.09 -1.34
CA LEU A 121 14.12 0.76 -1.27
C LEU A 121 13.42 -0.23 -2.20
N HIS A 122 12.08 -0.22 -2.25
CA HIS A 122 11.28 -1.07 -3.13
C HIS A 122 11.58 -0.82 -4.59
N GLU A 123 11.64 0.45 -5.00
CA GLU A 123 11.95 0.85 -6.37
C GLU A 123 13.37 0.48 -6.78
N VAL A 124 14.36 0.69 -5.89
CA VAL A 124 15.77 0.31 -6.14
C VAL A 124 15.87 -1.20 -6.28
N MET A 125 15.31 -1.97 -5.35
CA MET A 125 15.31 -3.44 -5.46
C MET A 125 14.55 -3.94 -6.68
N GLY A 126 13.50 -3.23 -7.10
CA GLY A 126 12.74 -3.51 -8.32
C GLY A 126 13.52 -3.30 -9.62
N GLN A 127 14.71 -2.69 -9.59
CA GLN A 127 15.57 -2.56 -10.76
C GLN A 127 16.33 -3.85 -11.10
N ASP A 128 16.38 -4.83 -10.19
CA ASP A 128 16.97 -6.14 -10.48
C ASP A 128 16.14 -6.86 -11.55
N PRO A 129 16.74 -7.31 -12.68
CA PRO A 129 16.02 -8.07 -13.71
C PRO A 129 15.32 -9.35 -13.20
N GLY A 130 15.77 -9.91 -12.07
CA GLY A 130 15.18 -11.08 -11.42
C GLY A 130 14.05 -10.71 -10.44
N ALA A 131 13.94 -9.44 -10.06
CA ALA A 131 12.88 -8.97 -9.19
C ALA A 131 11.56 -8.82 -9.96
N ARG A 132 10.48 -9.25 -9.32
CA ARG A 132 9.11 -8.97 -9.72
C ARG A 132 8.48 -8.07 -8.69
N VAL A 133 7.97 -6.93 -9.12
CA VAL A 133 7.21 -6.00 -8.28
C VAL A 133 5.79 -5.90 -8.82
N PRO A 134 4.76 -5.74 -7.96
CA PRO A 134 3.41 -5.50 -8.45
C PRO A 134 3.36 -4.09 -9.05
N LEU A 135 3.00 -3.98 -10.33
CA LEU A 135 2.79 -2.69 -10.97
C LEU A 135 1.34 -2.22 -10.79
N ALA A 136 1.11 -0.91 -10.82
CA ALA A 136 -0.23 -0.34 -10.60
C ALA A 136 -1.27 -0.92 -11.56
N TRP A 137 -0.94 -1.09 -12.84
CA TRP A 137 -1.85 -1.66 -13.83
C TRP A 137 -2.24 -3.12 -13.53
N GLU A 138 -1.32 -3.90 -12.96
CA GLU A 138 -1.58 -5.30 -12.56
C GLU A 138 -2.44 -5.37 -11.30
N ALA A 139 -2.22 -4.45 -10.36
CA ALA A 139 -3.03 -4.35 -9.16
C ALA A 139 -4.46 -3.86 -9.47
N LEU A 140 -4.61 -2.95 -10.43
CA LEU A 140 -5.92 -2.43 -10.86
C LEU A 140 -6.69 -3.45 -11.72
N HIS A 141 -5.99 -4.13 -12.63
CA HIS A 141 -6.59 -5.03 -13.62
C HIS A 141 -5.78 -6.32 -13.74
N PRO A 142 -5.88 -7.27 -12.78
CA PRO A 142 -5.06 -8.48 -12.75
C PRO A 142 -5.44 -9.50 -13.84
N CYS A 143 -6.66 -9.42 -14.37
CA CYS A 143 -7.19 -10.31 -15.38
C CYS A 143 -7.37 -9.60 -16.73
N PRO A 144 -7.16 -10.30 -17.87
CA PRO A 144 -6.58 -11.65 -17.99
C PRO A 144 -5.13 -11.69 -17.47
N PRO A 145 -4.57 -12.84 -17.03
CA PRO A 145 -3.21 -12.87 -16.49
C PRO A 145 -2.19 -12.24 -17.44
N PRO A 146 -1.25 -11.43 -16.94
CA PRO A 146 -0.24 -10.78 -17.77
C PRO A 146 0.66 -11.82 -18.46
N GLU A 147 1.05 -11.55 -19.70
CA GLU A 147 1.88 -12.46 -20.51
C GLU A 147 3.22 -11.83 -20.84
N THR A 148 4.32 -12.60 -20.79
CA THR A 148 5.68 -12.11 -21.10
C THR A 148 5.77 -11.41 -22.45
N ALA A 149 5.08 -11.92 -23.48
CA ALA A 149 5.16 -11.39 -24.84
C ALA A 149 4.60 -9.97 -25.00
N SER A 150 3.59 -9.61 -24.21
CA SER A 150 2.92 -8.31 -24.25
C SER A 150 3.15 -7.48 -22.99
N TYR A 151 4.02 -7.93 -22.07
CA TYR A 151 4.09 -7.38 -20.72
C TYR A 151 4.34 -5.85 -20.69
N GLN A 152 5.16 -5.34 -21.60
CA GLN A 152 5.50 -3.91 -21.70
C GLN A 152 4.53 -3.11 -22.57
N SER A 153 3.61 -3.77 -23.28
CA SER A 153 2.66 -3.15 -24.21
C SER A 153 1.23 -3.65 -23.95
N ASP A 154 0.94 -4.09 -22.73
CA ASP A 154 -0.37 -4.59 -22.34
C ASP A 154 -1.37 -3.42 -22.40
N PRO A 155 -2.54 -3.58 -23.06
CA PRO A 155 -3.50 -2.49 -23.20
C PRO A 155 -4.06 -1.99 -21.86
N ARG A 156 -3.97 -2.78 -20.78
CA ARG A 156 -4.36 -2.35 -19.43
C ARG A 156 -3.43 -1.29 -18.86
N ILE A 157 -2.20 -1.15 -19.38
CA ILE A 157 -1.26 -0.11 -18.96
C ILE A 157 -1.84 1.28 -19.27
N GLU A 158 -2.33 1.49 -20.49
CA GLU A 158 -2.92 2.78 -20.90
C GLU A 158 -4.18 3.10 -20.08
N ARG A 159 -5.06 2.10 -19.90
CA ARG A 159 -6.25 2.25 -19.04
C ARG A 159 -5.87 2.65 -17.61
N ALA A 160 -4.94 1.93 -17.01
CA ALA A 160 -4.46 2.22 -15.66
C ALA A 160 -3.81 3.60 -15.58
N GLN A 161 -3.13 4.05 -16.64
CA GLN A 161 -2.49 5.37 -16.67
C GLN A 161 -3.51 6.49 -16.56
N GLU A 162 -4.65 6.38 -17.25
CA GLU A 162 -5.74 7.35 -17.12
C GLU A 162 -6.41 7.30 -15.74
N GLU A 163 -6.58 6.11 -15.16
CA GLU A 163 -7.12 5.94 -13.80
C GLU A 163 -6.18 6.57 -12.74
N GLU A 164 -4.86 6.39 -12.87
CA GLU A 164 -3.86 7.02 -12.00
C GLU A 164 -3.82 8.54 -12.20
N ARG A 165 -3.92 9.02 -13.45
CA ARG A 165 -3.90 10.45 -13.77
C ARG A 165 -5.03 11.20 -13.09
N LEU A 166 -6.21 10.60 -12.96
CA LEU A 166 -7.38 11.23 -12.33
C LEU A 166 -7.08 11.76 -10.91
N TRP A 167 -6.23 11.09 -10.14
CA TRP A 167 -5.86 11.54 -8.80
C TRP A 167 -5.14 12.90 -8.81
N VAL A 168 -4.18 13.06 -9.72
CA VAL A 168 -3.43 14.31 -9.89
C VAL A 168 -4.32 15.40 -10.47
N GLU A 169 -5.27 15.05 -11.33
CA GLU A 169 -6.24 16.02 -11.85
C GLU A 169 -7.17 16.54 -10.74
N ILE A 170 -7.49 15.76 -9.71
CA ILE A 170 -8.33 16.18 -8.57
C ILE A 170 -7.51 16.96 -7.53
N VAL A 171 -6.29 16.48 -7.24
CA VAL A 171 -5.36 17.09 -6.27
C VAL A 171 -3.98 17.20 -6.93
N PRO A 172 -3.69 18.29 -7.66
CA PRO A 172 -2.42 18.46 -8.38
C PRO A 172 -1.17 18.35 -7.50
N GLU A 173 -1.27 18.74 -6.24
CA GLU A 173 -0.18 18.65 -5.27
C GLU A 173 0.15 17.19 -4.88
N TYR A 174 -0.74 16.24 -5.15
CA TYR A 174 -0.55 14.82 -4.81
C TYR A 174 0.65 14.21 -5.55
N ASP A 175 0.94 14.66 -6.78
CA ASP A 175 2.10 14.20 -7.57
C ASP A 175 3.45 14.47 -6.88
N ARG A 176 3.51 15.51 -6.04
CA ARG A 176 4.71 15.81 -5.24
C ARG A 176 4.81 14.90 -4.00
N MET A 177 3.69 14.37 -3.52
CA MET A 177 3.61 13.57 -2.29
C MET A 177 3.78 12.08 -2.54
N HIS A 178 3.19 11.60 -3.64
CA HIS A 178 3.14 10.20 -4.01
C HIS A 178 3.24 10.06 -5.52
N GLU A 179 4.26 9.34 -5.99
CA GLU A 179 4.42 9.04 -7.42
C GLU A 179 3.30 8.11 -7.86
N LEU A 180 2.60 8.48 -8.93
CA LEU A 180 1.49 7.71 -9.52
C LEU A 180 1.79 7.45 -10.99
N GLY A 181 1.41 6.28 -11.47
CA GLY A 181 1.58 5.87 -12.86
C GLY A 181 1.37 4.38 -13.02
N ALA A 182 0.91 3.97 -14.20
CA ALA A 182 0.52 2.60 -14.46
C ALA A 182 1.64 1.58 -14.20
N GLN A 183 2.88 1.96 -14.53
CA GLN A 183 4.07 1.10 -14.40
C GLN A 183 4.91 1.43 -13.16
N ILE A 184 4.38 2.22 -12.23
CA ILE A 184 5.04 2.47 -10.94
C ILE A 184 4.77 1.27 -10.03
N PRO A 185 5.80 0.74 -9.32
CA PRO A 185 5.61 -0.29 -8.30
C PRO A 185 4.65 0.19 -7.21
N VAL A 186 3.71 -0.66 -6.81
CA VAL A 186 2.70 -0.30 -5.82
C VAL A 186 2.82 -1.10 -4.53
N GLU A 187 2.16 -0.59 -3.48
CA GLU A 187 2.05 -1.30 -2.22
C GLU A 187 1.15 -2.53 -2.32
N CYS A 188 1.48 -3.57 -1.55
CA CYS A 188 0.72 -4.83 -1.50
C CYS A 188 -0.75 -4.61 -1.16
N VAL A 189 -1.07 -3.57 -0.37
CA VAL A 189 -2.45 -3.26 0.03
C VAL A 189 -3.36 -2.96 -1.16
N ARG A 190 -2.83 -2.44 -2.28
CA ARG A 190 -3.61 -2.25 -3.52
C ARG A 190 -4.07 -3.58 -4.11
N VAL A 191 -3.24 -4.62 -4.01
CA VAL A 191 -3.58 -5.98 -4.44
C VAL A 191 -4.47 -6.67 -3.40
N MET A 192 -4.22 -6.45 -2.11
CA MET A 192 -5.02 -7.04 -1.02
C MET A 192 -6.45 -6.47 -0.95
N ALA A 193 -6.71 -5.32 -1.55
CA ALA A 193 -8.04 -4.68 -1.59
C ALA A 193 -9.15 -5.59 -2.15
N HIS A 194 -8.78 -6.57 -2.99
CA HIS A 194 -9.71 -7.59 -3.54
C HIS A 194 -10.31 -8.53 -2.49
N GLU A 195 -9.79 -8.54 -1.26
CA GLU A 195 -10.35 -9.26 -0.11
C GLU A 195 -11.14 -8.33 0.85
N PHE A 196 -11.17 -7.02 0.60
CA PHE A 196 -11.83 -6.03 1.48
C PHE A 196 -11.36 -6.07 2.96
N CYS A 197 -10.14 -6.56 3.19
CA CYS A 197 -9.54 -6.68 4.52
C CYS A 197 -8.06 -6.27 4.44
N CYS A 198 -7.83 -4.97 4.27
CA CYS A 198 -6.51 -4.33 4.29
C CYS A 198 -6.62 -2.81 4.49
N ASP A 199 -5.47 -2.16 4.72
CA ASP A 199 -5.38 -0.73 5.01
C ASP A 199 -5.63 0.18 3.80
N GLU A 200 -5.63 -0.33 2.56
CA GLU A 200 -5.97 0.46 1.37
C GLU A 200 -7.33 1.16 1.52
N LEU A 201 -8.30 0.45 2.08
CA LEU A 201 -9.67 0.95 2.24
C LEU A 201 -9.75 2.03 3.32
N ALA A 202 -9.04 1.84 4.44
CA ALA A 202 -8.99 2.80 5.55
C ALA A 202 -8.09 4.01 5.24
N GLY A 203 -7.01 3.82 4.48
CA GLY A 203 -6.08 4.88 4.12
C GLY A 203 -6.61 5.84 3.06
N ARG A 204 -7.67 5.47 2.35
CA ARG A 204 -8.28 6.29 1.28
C ARG A 204 -9.57 7.00 1.67
N GLN A 205 -10.22 6.59 2.76
CA GLN A 205 -11.55 7.04 3.14
C GLN A 205 -11.62 7.40 4.62
N ILE A 206 -12.61 8.22 5.00
CA ILE A 206 -12.92 8.48 6.40
C ILE A 206 -13.83 7.35 6.93
N VAL A 207 -13.27 6.19 7.24
CA VAL A 207 -14.03 4.98 7.61
C VAL A 207 -13.63 4.43 8.99
N PRO A 208 -13.86 5.19 10.08
CA PRO A 208 -13.40 4.82 11.42
C PRO A 208 -13.99 3.50 11.92
N GLY A 209 -15.25 3.18 11.60
CA GLY A 209 -15.87 1.90 11.95
C GLY A 209 -15.19 0.70 11.27
N TYR A 210 -14.81 0.82 9.99
CA TYR A 210 -14.02 -0.20 9.29
C TYR A 210 -12.60 -0.28 9.84
N ALA A 211 -11.94 0.85 10.10
CA ALA A 211 -10.59 0.86 10.67
C ALA A 211 -10.54 0.19 12.06
N ALA A 212 -11.54 0.42 12.91
CA ALA A 212 -11.65 -0.21 14.22
C ALA A 212 -11.88 -1.74 14.12
N TRP A 213 -12.69 -2.19 13.17
CA TRP A 213 -12.84 -3.61 12.86
C TRP A 213 -11.52 -4.21 12.36
N LEU A 214 -10.88 -3.57 11.39
CA LEU A 214 -9.63 -4.04 10.77
C LEU A 214 -8.50 -4.20 11.79
N ALA A 215 -8.40 -3.29 12.77
CA ALA A 215 -7.42 -3.36 13.85
C ALA A 215 -7.49 -4.65 14.69
N ASN A 216 -8.63 -5.35 14.65
CA ASN A 216 -8.86 -6.61 15.37
C ASN A 216 -9.02 -7.82 14.44
N ALA A 217 -9.02 -7.63 13.12
CA ALA A 217 -9.27 -8.68 12.15
C ALA A 217 -8.06 -9.62 11.96
N ASP A 218 -8.32 -10.90 11.68
CA ASP A 218 -7.27 -11.83 11.24
C ASP A 218 -7.04 -11.68 9.73
N LEU A 219 -5.92 -11.07 9.35
CA LEU A 219 -5.55 -10.85 7.95
C LEU A 219 -5.04 -12.11 7.23
N THR A 220 -5.03 -13.29 7.87
CA THR A 220 -4.57 -14.54 7.26
C THR A 220 -5.32 -14.85 5.95
N ALA A 221 -6.64 -14.61 5.89
CA ALA A 221 -7.40 -14.79 4.67
C ALA A 221 -6.94 -13.84 3.56
N SER A 222 -6.71 -12.56 3.90
CA SER A 222 -6.17 -11.55 2.98
C SER A 222 -4.79 -11.94 2.44
N TYR A 223 -3.87 -12.41 3.28
CA TYR A 223 -2.57 -12.88 2.80
C TYR A 223 -2.69 -14.13 1.93
N ARG A 224 -3.60 -15.07 2.23
CA ARG A 224 -3.85 -16.24 1.37
C ARG A 224 -4.38 -15.85 0.01
N TYR A 225 -5.34 -14.93 -0.04
CA TYR A 225 -5.88 -14.44 -1.31
C TYR A 225 -4.84 -13.62 -2.07
N TYR A 226 -4.07 -12.79 -1.38
CA TYR A 226 -2.93 -12.08 -1.95
C TYR A 226 -1.90 -13.03 -2.58
N ARG A 227 -1.59 -14.14 -1.90
CA ARG A 227 -0.72 -15.21 -2.44
C ARG A 227 -1.28 -15.77 -3.75
N ARG A 228 -2.60 -15.99 -3.85
CA ARG A 228 -3.25 -16.42 -5.11
C ARG A 228 -3.07 -15.36 -6.21
N ILE A 229 -3.34 -14.09 -5.92
CA ILE A 229 -3.14 -13.04 -6.93
C ILE A 229 -1.67 -12.95 -7.38
N LEU A 230 -0.69 -13.09 -6.48
CA LEU A 230 0.73 -13.11 -6.89
C LEU A 230 1.06 -14.27 -7.82
N LYS A 231 0.53 -15.48 -7.56
CA LYS A 231 0.67 -16.64 -8.46
C LYS A 231 0.06 -16.37 -9.83
N LEU A 232 -1.14 -15.77 -9.85
CA LEU A 232 -1.82 -15.38 -11.08
C LEU A 232 -0.96 -14.43 -11.92
N LEU A 233 -0.41 -13.39 -11.29
CA LEU A 233 0.39 -12.35 -11.95
C LEU A 233 1.74 -12.88 -12.47
N CYS A 234 2.33 -13.89 -11.85
CA CYS A 234 3.58 -14.48 -12.33
C CYS A 234 3.42 -15.76 -13.17
N TRP A 235 2.19 -16.27 -13.35
CA TRP A 235 1.96 -17.52 -14.08
C TRP A 235 2.46 -17.47 -15.54
N LYS A 236 2.08 -16.43 -16.28
CA LYS A 236 2.47 -16.22 -17.69
C LYS A 236 3.47 -15.08 -17.89
N ALA A 237 3.83 -14.38 -16.82
CA ALA A 237 4.86 -13.34 -16.79
C ALA A 237 5.77 -13.56 -15.57
N PRO A 238 6.55 -14.67 -15.55
CA PRO A 238 7.34 -15.04 -14.39
C PRO A 238 8.46 -14.04 -14.10
N GLY A 239 8.81 -13.93 -12.82
CA GLY A 239 10.06 -13.35 -12.35
C GLY A 239 10.76 -14.33 -11.40
N GLU A 240 12.03 -14.08 -11.07
CA GLU A 240 12.79 -14.98 -10.20
C GLU A 240 12.34 -14.86 -8.74
N ARG A 241 12.04 -13.63 -8.28
CA ARG A 241 11.60 -13.37 -6.90
C ARG A 241 10.67 -12.16 -6.80
N TRP A 242 9.62 -12.28 -6.02
CA TRP A 242 8.80 -11.12 -5.65
C TRP A 242 9.53 -10.19 -4.68
N VAL A 243 9.54 -8.89 -4.99
CA VAL A 243 9.90 -7.81 -4.07
C VAL A 243 8.63 -7.00 -3.81
N LEU A 244 8.14 -7.12 -2.60
CA LEU A 244 6.83 -6.68 -2.14
C LEU A 244 7.03 -5.61 -1.08
N LYS A 245 6.09 -4.68 -0.96
CA LYS A 245 6.19 -3.61 0.04
C LYS A 245 4.82 -3.19 0.53
N ALA A 246 4.67 -3.06 1.85
CA ALA A 246 3.62 -2.25 2.46
C ALA A 246 4.02 -1.95 3.91
N PRO A 247 3.89 -0.69 4.39
CA PRO A 247 4.09 -0.37 5.80
C PRO A 247 3.22 -1.22 6.75
N SER A 248 2.02 -1.58 6.29
CA SER A 248 1.05 -2.41 7.02
C SER A 248 1.54 -3.80 7.39
N HIS A 249 2.52 -4.36 6.67
CA HIS A 249 3.10 -5.65 7.04
C HIS A 249 3.74 -5.63 8.43
N LEU A 250 4.15 -4.45 8.92
CA LEU A 250 4.82 -4.28 10.22
C LEU A 250 3.94 -4.82 11.37
N GLY A 251 2.67 -4.45 11.40
CA GLY A 251 1.72 -4.92 12.42
C GLY A 251 1.19 -6.34 12.16
N GLN A 252 1.60 -6.98 11.05
CA GLN A 252 0.95 -8.17 10.51
C GLN A 252 1.95 -9.29 10.20
N LEU A 253 3.15 -9.25 10.80
CA LEU A 253 4.20 -10.23 10.57
C LEU A 253 3.75 -11.67 10.87
N GLU A 254 2.94 -11.89 11.91
CA GLU A 254 2.45 -13.24 12.23
C GLU A 254 1.55 -13.82 11.13
N ALA A 255 0.60 -13.04 10.61
CA ALA A 255 -0.25 -13.46 9.49
C ALA A 255 0.56 -13.64 8.20
N LEU A 256 1.54 -12.76 7.96
CA LEU A 256 2.46 -12.84 6.82
C LEU A 256 3.24 -14.16 6.85
N PHE A 257 3.96 -14.48 7.93
CA PHE A 257 4.76 -15.71 8.04
C PHE A 257 3.91 -16.98 8.09
N ARG A 258 2.65 -16.89 8.53
CA ARG A 258 1.70 -18.02 8.46
C ARG A 258 1.39 -18.42 7.01
N VAL A 259 1.40 -17.47 6.07
CA VAL A 259 1.09 -17.71 4.65
C VAL A 259 2.35 -17.83 3.79
N PHE A 260 3.41 -17.10 4.14
CA PHE A 260 4.71 -17.07 3.48
C PHE A 260 5.80 -17.48 4.48
N PRO A 261 5.89 -18.77 4.85
CA PRO A 261 6.84 -19.22 5.87
C PRO A 261 8.30 -19.04 5.45
N ASP A 262 8.58 -18.96 4.15
CA ASP A 262 9.89 -18.70 3.57
C ASP A 262 10.13 -17.22 3.24
N ALA A 263 9.23 -16.31 3.64
CA ALA A 263 9.39 -14.87 3.40
C ALA A 263 10.70 -14.32 3.97
N ARG A 264 11.22 -13.29 3.31
CA ARG A 264 12.37 -12.51 3.74
C ARG A 264 11.91 -11.09 4.00
N VAL A 265 11.94 -10.64 5.24
CA VAL A 265 11.42 -9.34 5.64
C VAL A 265 12.56 -8.32 5.74
N VAL A 266 12.39 -7.18 5.09
CA VAL A 266 13.27 -6.03 5.26
C VAL A 266 12.52 -4.98 6.07
N GLN A 267 12.95 -4.74 7.30
CA GLN A 267 12.35 -3.71 8.14
C GLN A 267 13.18 -2.43 8.03
N THR A 268 12.53 -1.33 7.66
CA THR A 268 13.15 -0.01 7.57
C THR A 268 12.91 0.78 8.85
N HIS A 269 13.93 1.51 9.30
CA HIS A 269 13.94 2.26 10.55
C HIS A 269 14.28 3.73 10.31
N ARG A 270 13.53 4.62 10.94
CA ARG A 270 13.71 6.07 10.89
C ARG A 270 13.18 6.69 12.19
N ASP A 271 13.61 7.90 12.53
CA ASP A 271 13.06 8.66 13.65
C ASP A 271 11.50 8.70 13.59
N PRO A 272 10.80 8.06 14.56
CA PRO A 272 9.34 8.00 14.56
C PRO A 272 8.68 9.39 14.57
N LEU A 273 9.29 10.38 15.23
CA LEU A 273 8.72 11.74 15.27
C LEU A 273 8.74 12.37 13.88
N LYS A 274 9.77 12.11 13.07
CA LYS A 274 9.83 12.60 11.69
C LYS A 274 8.75 11.99 10.80
N VAL A 275 8.37 10.75 11.08
CA VAL A 275 7.34 10.01 10.33
C VAL A 275 5.94 10.56 10.60
N MET A 276 5.58 10.77 11.87
CA MET A 276 4.21 11.11 12.30
C MET A 276 3.63 12.33 11.56
N ALA A 277 4.40 13.42 11.45
CA ALA A 277 3.97 14.64 10.77
C ALA A 277 3.69 14.45 9.27
N SER A 278 4.46 13.58 8.62
CA SER A 278 4.30 13.31 7.19
C SER A 278 3.11 12.39 6.90
N VAL A 279 2.77 11.46 7.81
CA VAL A 279 1.65 10.51 7.61
C VAL A 279 0.31 11.21 7.68
N ALA A 280 0.11 12.09 8.66
CA ALA A 280 -1.14 12.84 8.77
C ALA A 280 -1.44 13.67 7.52
N SER A 281 -0.40 14.27 6.92
CA SER A 281 -0.55 15.09 5.70
C SER A 281 -0.96 14.26 4.49
N ILE A 282 -0.36 13.08 4.28
CA ILE A 282 -0.74 12.23 3.15
C ILE A 282 -2.14 11.64 3.32
N LEU A 283 -2.50 11.16 4.52
CA LEU A 283 -3.83 10.64 4.81
C LEU A 283 -4.93 11.70 4.60
N TYR A 284 -4.68 12.93 5.07
CA TYR A 284 -5.60 14.04 4.84
C TYR A 284 -5.79 14.30 3.33
N SER A 285 -4.69 14.32 2.57
CA SER A 285 -4.73 14.58 1.13
C SER A 285 -5.49 13.50 0.38
N THR A 286 -5.29 12.23 0.74
CA THR A 286 -5.98 11.09 0.16
C THR A 286 -7.48 11.13 0.46
N ALA A 287 -7.88 11.43 1.70
CA ALA A 287 -9.28 11.59 2.08
C ALA A 287 -9.92 12.80 1.38
N TYR A 288 -9.17 13.90 1.21
CA TYR A 288 -9.61 15.12 0.54
C TYR A 288 -9.96 14.90 -0.94
N VAL A 289 -9.44 13.85 -1.59
CA VAL A 289 -9.89 13.47 -2.95
C VAL A 289 -11.39 13.17 -2.98
N ARG A 290 -11.94 12.61 -1.89
CA ARG A 290 -13.28 11.99 -1.89
C ARG A 290 -14.28 12.63 -0.92
N SER A 291 -13.83 13.42 0.04
CA SER A 291 -14.70 14.08 1.03
C SER A 291 -14.36 15.55 1.18
N ASP A 292 -15.40 16.38 1.38
CA ASP A 292 -15.25 17.79 1.75
C ASP A 292 -15.08 17.98 3.27
N ALA A 293 -15.43 16.96 4.06
CA ALA A 293 -15.44 16.98 5.51
C ALA A 293 -14.27 16.16 6.09
N VAL A 294 -13.05 16.57 5.77
CA VAL A 294 -11.83 15.97 6.33
C VAL A 294 -11.42 16.75 7.57
N ASP A 295 -11.53 16.13 8.75
CA ASP A 295 -11.09 16.70 10.01
C ASP A 295 -9.60 16.37 10.28
N PRO A 296 -8.70 17.38 10.32
CA PRO A 296 -7.31 17.19 10.70
C PRO A 296 -7.08 16.47 12.03
N GLU A 297 -7.91 16.76 13.04
CA GLU A 297 -7.76 16.18 14.37
C GLU A 297 -8.13 14.69 14.35
N GLN A 298 -9.18 14.34 13.62
CA GLN A 298 -9.55 12.94 13.39
C GLN A 298 -8.43 12.16 12.66
N ILE A 299 -7.83 12.74 11.62
CA ILE A 299 -6.72 12.09 10.89
C ILE A 299 -5.50 11.92 11.80
N LEU A 300 -5.16 12.92 12.62
CA LEU A 300 -4.07 12.82 13.59
C LEU A 300 -4.35 11.77 14.67
N ALA A 301 -5.60 11.66 15.12
CA ALA A 301 -6.02 10.67 16.11
C ALA A 301 -5.89 9.23 15.60
N TRP A 302 -5.84 9.00 14.29
CA TRP A 302 -5.60 7.67 13.72
C TRP A 302 -4.12 7.28 13.76
N PHE A 303 -3.21 8.24 13.63
CA PHE A 303 -1.77 7.99 13.54
C PHE A 303 -1.00 8.74 14.63
N THR A 304 -1.34 8.44 15.89
CA THR A 304 -0.69 9.02 17.07
C THR A 304 0.65 8.34 17.36
N GLY A 305 1.39 8.88 18.33
CA GLY A 305 2.59 8.24 18.87
C GLY A 305 2.28 6.88 19.51
N GLU A 306 1.10 6.72 20.10
CA GLU A 306 0.63 5.45 20.65
C GLU A 306 0.39 4.43 19.55
N THR A 307 -0.30 4.81 18.46
CA THR A 307 -0.47 3.92 17.30
C THR A 307 0.87 3.46 16.75
N CYS A 308 1.83 4.38 16.57
CA CYS A 308 3.16 4.04 16.08
C CYS A 308 3.91 3.11 17.04
N ALA A 309 3.87 3.40 18.34
CA ALA A 309 4.51 2.58 19.37
C ALA A 309 3.91 1.17 19.41
N THR A 310 2.58 1.04 19.31
CA THR A 310 1.90 -0.26 19.24
C THR A 310 2.30 -1.05 18.01
N LEU A 311 2.39 -0.44 16.83
CA LEU A 311 2.84 -1.11 15.60
C LEU A 311 4.28 -1.63 15.74
N LEU A 312 5.19 -0.79 16.25
CA LEU A 312 6.57 -1.18 16.49
C LEU A 312 6.67 -2.31 17.54
N ALA A 313 6.01 -2.16 18.68
CA ALA A 313 6.01 -3.16 19.75
C ALA A 313 5.42 -4.51 19.30
N THR A 314 4.37 -4.48 18.46
CA THR A 314 3.79 -5.69 17.88
C THR A 314 4.81 -6.41 16.99
N ALA A 315 5.49 -5.68 16.11
CA ALA A 315 6.54 -6.25 15.27
C ALA A 315 7.68 -6.85 16.13
N GLU A 316 8.19 -6.10 17.11
CA GLU A 316 9.25 -6.57 18.01
C GLU A 316 8.83 -7.82 18.78
N SER A 317 7.60 -7.86 19.31
CA SER A 317 7.08 -9.04 20.02
C SER A 317 7.07 -10.29 19.15
N VAL A 318 6.66 -10.18 17.89
CA VAL A 318 6.69 -11.32 16.95
C VAL A 318 8.13 -11.74 16.66
N ARG A 319 9.05 -10.79 16.47
CA ARG A 319 10.48 -11.07 16.25
C ARG A 319 11.13 -11.76 17.45
N GLU A 320 10.84 -11.29 18.66
CA GLU A 320 11.40 -11.80 19.92
C GLU A 320 10.77 -13.13 20.35
N SER A 321 9.62 -13.50 19.80
CA SER A 321 8.96 -14.79 20.07
C SER A 321 9.77 -16.01 19.61
N GLY A 322 10.80 -15.83 18.78
CA GLY A 322 11.59 -16.91 18.19
C GLY A 322 10.87 -17.69 17.08
N LYS A 323 9.65 -17.30 16.71
CA LYS A 323 8.88 -17.91 15.61
C LYS A 323 9.45 -17.60 14.23
N ILE A 324 10.19 -16.50 14.09
CA ILE A 324 10.82 -16.08 12.83
C ILE A 324 12.33 -16.35 12.94
N PRO A 325 12.90 -17.21 12.07
CA PRO A 325 14.34 -17.37 11.93
C PRO A 325 15.07 -16.03 11.75
N PRO A 326 16.14 -15.75 12.51
CA PRO A 326 16.85 -14.47 12.42
C PRO A 326 17.37 -14.13 11.01
N GLY A 327 17.71 -15.13 10.20
CA GLY A 327 18.14 -14.93 8.81
C GLY A 327 17.03 -14.56 7.83
N GLN A 328 15.77 -14.49 8.28
CA GLN A 328 14.64 -14.03 7.47
C GLN A 328 14.30 -12.55 7.71
N ILE A 329 15.04 -11.83 8.56
CA ILE A 329 14.82 -10.40 8.80
C ILE A 329 16.12 -9.63 8.61
N PHE A 330 16.06 -8.55 7.83
CA PHE A 330 17.15 -7.60 7.65
C PHE A 330 16.69 -6.18 8.00
N ASP A 331 17.41 -5.52 8.90
CA ASP A 331 17.10 -4.16 9.34
C ASP A 331 17.86 -3.12 8.47
N VAL A 332 17.14 -2.11 7.98
CA VAL A 332 17.68 -1.00 7.17
C VAL A 332 17.44 0.32 7.88
N ARG A 333 18.51 0.98 8.31
CA ARG A 333 18.43 2.36 8.82
C ARG A 333 18.31 3.32 7.65
N TYR A 334 17.29 4.18 7.68
CA TYR A 334 17.04 5.16 6.62
C TYR A 334 18.26 6.03 6.32
N ALA A 335 18.94 6.51 7.35
CA ALA A 335 20.14 7.35 7.22
C ALA A 335 21.28 6.63 6.49
N ASP A 336 21.52 5.36 6.81
CA ASP A 336 22.55 4.54 6.12
C ASP A 336 22.18 4.31 4.66
N PHE A 337 20.91 3.97 4.39
CA PHE A 337 20.45 3.70 3.04
C PHE A 337 20.52 4.95 2.15
N VAL A 338 20.15 6.12 2.67
CA VAL A 338 20.28 7.38 1.92
C VAL A 338 21.74 7.72 1.63
N ALA A 339 22.64 7.49 2.59
CA ALA A 339 24.05 7.80 2.42
C ALA A 339 24.75 6.83 1.46
N ARG A 340 24.43 5.53 1.54
CA ARG A 340 25.17 4.45 0.88
C ARG A 340 24.22 3.37 0.29
N PRO A 341 23.30 3.74 -0.63
CA PRO A 341 22.21 2.86 -1.05
C PRO A 341 22.70 1.54 -1.67
N ILE A 342 23.73 1.59 -2.53
CA ILE A 342 24.26 0.39 -3.18
C ILE A 342 24.95 -0.54 -2.17
N GLU A 343 25.66 -0.02 -1.18
CA GLU A 343 26.29 -0.84 -0.12
C GLU A 343 25.24 -1.50 0.77
N THR A 344 24.19 -0.77 1.14
CA THR A 344 23.06 -1.31 1.89
C THR A 344 22.38 -2.45 1.14
N VAL A 345 22.07 -2.26 -0.15
CA VAL A 345 21.45 -3.32 -0.98
C VAL A 345 22.40 -4.50 -1.14
N THR A 346 23.71 -4.26 -1.30
CA THR A 346 24.72 -5.34 -1.37
C THR A 346 24.70 -6.20 -0.10
N SER A 347 24.64 -5.55 1.07
CA SER A 347 24.59 -6.23 2.37
C SER A 347 23.29 -7.00 2.57
N LEU A 348 22.16 -6.42 2.17
CA LEU A 348 20.84 -7.05 2.18
C LEU A 348 20.82 -8.31 1.31
N TYR A 349 21.33 -8.22 0.08
CA TYR A 349 21.39 -9.36 -0.84
C TYR A 349 22.29 -10.45 -0.28
N GLY A 350 23.46 -10.10 0.26
CA GLY A 350 24.38 -11.02 0.90
C GLY A 350 23.75 -11.73 2.11
N HIS A 351 23.04 -11.00 2.97
CA HIS A 351 22.33 -11.56 4.13
C HIS A 351 21.30 -12.62 3.72
N PHE A 352 20.52 -12.34 2.68
CA PHE A 352 19.53 -13.27 2.15
C PHE A 352 20.11 -14.29 1.16
N GLY A 353 21.41 -14.29 0.86
CA GLY A 353 21.98 -15.18 -0.15
C GLY A 353 21.35 -15.01 -1.54
N ILE A 354 20.98 -13.78 -1.90
CA ILE A 354 20.49 -13.42 -3.23
C ILE A 354 21.69 -13.18 -4.14
N ASP A 355 21.69 -13.77 -5.34
CA ASP A 355 22.71 -13.47 -6.34
C ASP A 355 22.60 -12.01 -6.78
N TYR A 356 23.61 -11.20 -6.46
CA TYR A 356 23.63 -9.77 -6.78
C TYR A 356 24.47 -9.52 -8.03
N ARG A 357 23.83 -9.74 -9.18
CA ARG A 357 24.45 -9.66 -10.51
C ARG A 357 24.90 -8.23 -10.85
N ASP A 358 25.98 -8.12 -11.63
CA ASP A 358 26.51 -6.83 -12.11
C ASP A 358 25.44 -5.97 -12.82
N GLU A 359 24.56 -6.60 -13.62
CA GLU A 359 23.47 -5.90 -14.30
C GLU A 359 22.49 -5.24 -13.31
N ALA A 360 22.11 -5.94 -12.24
CA ALA A 360 21.23 -5.41 -11.21
C ALA A 360 21.87 -4.19 -10.54
N GLN A 361 23.14 -4.29 -10.16
CA GLN A 361 23.88 -3.18 -9.55
C GLN A 361 23.98 -1.96 -10.48
N GLN A 362 24.22 -2.17 -11.78
CA GLN A 362 24.28 -1.10 -12.77
C GLN A 362 22.93 -0.40 -12.96
N ARG A 363 21.83 -1.16 -13.05
CA ARG A 363 20.47 -0.60 -13.17
C ARG A 363 20.08 0.20 -11.92
N MET A 364 20.40 -0.32 -10.74
CA MET A 364 20.16 0.39 -9.47
C MET A 364 20.93 1.71 -9.39
N ARG A 365 22.21 1.72 -9.79
CA ARG A 365 23.00 2.96 -9.86
C ARG A 365 22.41 3.95 -10.85
N ALA A 366 22.10 3.51 -12.06
CA ALA A 366 21.52 4.36 -13.10
C ALA A 366 20.17 4.96 -12.65
N TYR A 367 19.34 4.18 -11.96
CA TYR A 367 18.07 4.65 -11.39
C TYR A 367 18.28 5.74 -10.33
N LEU A 368 19.24 5.54 -9.42
CA LEU A 368 19.58 6.52 -8.38
C LEU A 368 20.17 7.80 -8.96
N ASP A 369 21.05 7.70 -9.96
CA ASP A 369 21.69 8.84 -10.63
C ASP A 369 20.69 9.67 -11.44
N ALA A 370 19.68 9.02 -12.04
CA ALA A 370 18.63 9.68 -12.82
C ALA A 370 17.56 10.35 -11.94
N ARG A 371 17.49 10.04 -10.64
CA ARG A 371 16.48 10.61 -9.75
C ARG A 371 16.78 12.09 -9.46
N PRO A 372 15.84 13.02 -9.72
CA PRO A 372 16.02 14.42 -9.36
C PRO A 372 16.18 14.58 -7.84
N GLN A 373 17.26 15.22 -7.39
CA GLN A 373 17.38 15.61 -5.97
C GLN A 373 16.23 16.55 -5.60
N GLY A 374 15.52 16.24 -4.50
CA GLY A 374 14.41 17.08 -4.02
C GLY A 374 13.08 16.93 -4.78
N ARG A 375 12.88 15.86 -5.56
CA ARG A 375 11.64 15.63 -6.33
C ARG A 375 10.34 15.74 -5.51
N HIS A 376 10.35 15.33 -4.24
CA HIS A 376 9.18 15.45 -3.34
C HIS A 376 8.98 16.84 -2.73
N GLY A 377 9.70 17.86 -3.21
CA GLY A 377 9.66 19.22 -2.69
C GLY A 377 10.22 19.32 -1.26
N ALA A 378 10.66 20.51 -0.88
CA ALA A 378 10.98 20.83 0.50
C ALA A 378 9.70 21.04 1.33
N HIS A 379 8.72 20.12 1.26
CA HIS A 379 7.61 20.13 2.20
C HIS A 379 8.18 19.86 3.59
N ARG A 380 8.48 20.94 4.32
CA ARG A 380 8.90 20.88 5.71
C ARG A 380 7.68 20.49 6.55
N TYR A 381 7.56 19.19 6.77
CA TYR A 381 6.71 18.66 7.83
C TYR A 381 7.44 18.92 9.14
N ASP A 382 7.02 19.95 9.85
CA ASP A 382 7.50 20.27 11.19
C ASP A 382 6.64 19.53 12.22
N PHE A 383 7.30 18.88 13.18
CA PHE A 383 6.62 18.04 14.17
C PHE A 383 5.61 18.83 15.01
N GLU A 384 5.89 20.11 15.28
CA GLU A 384 5.02 21.02 16.01
C GLU A 384 3.61 21.13 15.42
N HIS A 385 3.45 20.88 14.11
CA HIS A 385 2.15 20.89 13.44
C HIS A 385 1.19 19.79 13.92
N THR A 386 1.73 18.69 14.46
CA THR A 386 0.95 17.60 15.04
C THR A 386 0.27 17.99 16.34
N GLY A 387 0.78 19.01 17.04
CA GLY A 387 0.34 19.39 18.38
C GLY A 387 0.68 18.39 19.49
N PHE A 388 1.45 17.34 19.19
CA PHE A 388 1.99 16.44 20.22
C PHE A 388 3.19 17.07 20.92
N ASP A 389 3.37 16.71 22.19
CA ASP A 389 4.51 17.17 22.99
C ASP A 389 5.77 16.38 22.62
N ILE A 390 6.81 17.10 22.17
CA ILE A 390 8.06 16.48 21.70
C ILE A 390 8.75 15.68 22.79
N ALA A 391 8.76 16.15 24.04
CA ALA A 391 9.43 15.46 25.14
C ALA A 391 8.72 14.14 25.48
N THR A 392 7.39 14.15 25.50
CA THR A 392 6.55 12.97 25.69
C THR A 392 6.81 11.94 24.60
N GLU A 393 6.81 12.34 23.33
CA GLU A 393 7.03 11.41 22.22
C GLU A 393 8.48 10.93 22.15
N ARG A 394 9.48 11.77 22.44
CA ARG A 394 10.88 11.34 22.57
C ARG A 394 11.04 10.28 23.66
N SER A 395 10.41 10.47 24.82
CA SER A 395 10.41 9.46 25.89
C SER A 395 9.71 8.17 25.45
N ARG A 396 8.64 8.25 24.66
CA ARG A 396 7.89 7.08 24.18
C ARG A 396 8.73 6.18 23.27
N PHE A 397 9.56 6.76 22.42
CA PHE A 397 10.38 6.02 21.44
C PHE A 397 11.84 5.82 21.84
N ALA A 398 12.25 6.24 23.05
CA ALA A 398 13.64 6.20 23.49
C ALA A 398 14.29 4.80 23.35
N ASP A 399 13.60 3.74 23.80
CA ASP A 399 14.11 2.37 23.71
C ASP A 399 14.26 1.91 22.26
N TYR A 400 13.32 2.29 21.39
CA TYR A 400 13.37 1.94 19.97
C TYR A 400 14.51 2.66 19.25
N VAL A 401 14.67 3.96 19.51
CA VAL A 401 15.75 4.79 18.96
C VAL A 401 17.11 4.25 19.41
N ALA A 402 17.25 3.88 20.69
CA ALA A 402 18.48 3.30 21.21
C ALA A 402 18.77 1.91 20.61
N LYS A 403 17.77 1.03 20.51
CA LYS A 403 17.91 -0.33 19.96
C LYS A 403 18.45 -0.32 18.52
N TYR A 404 17.98 0.62 17.70
CA TYR A 404 18.33 0.70 16.28
C TYR A 404 19.34 1.81 15.96
N ASP A 405 19.91 2.49 16.96
CA ASP A 405 20.89 3.57 16.81
C ASP A 405 20.44 4.59 15.75
N LEU A 406 19.24 5.15 15.97
CA LEU A 406 18.58 6.07 15.03
C LEU A 406 18.97 7.52 15.32
N PRO A 407 19.35 8.31 14.31
CA PRO A 407 19.58 9.73 14.51
C PRO A 407 18.27 10.46 14.79
N GLU A 408 18.30 11.45 15.68
CA GLU A 408 17.18 12.37 15.90
C GLU A 408 17.09 13.37 14.73
N GLU A 409 15.94 13.44 14.07
CA GLU A 409 15.66 14.28 12.91
C GLU A 409 14.68 15.44 13.20
N VAL A 410 14.21 15.54 14.45
CA VAL A 410 13.28 16.57 14.96
C VAL A 410 13.86 17.18 16.23
#